data_AF-A0A8T4T058-F1
#
_entry.id   AF-A0A8T4T058-F1
#
_cell.length_a   1.000
_cell.length_b   1.000
_cell.length_c   1.000
_cell.angle_alpha   90.00
_cell.angle_beta   90.00
_cell.angle_gamma   90.00
#
_symmetry.space_group_name_H-M   'P 1'
#
loop_
_entity.id
_entity.type
_entity.pdbx_description
1 polymer ?
#
loop_
_entity_poly.entity_id
_entity_poly.type
_entity_poly.pdbx_seq_one_letter_code
_entity_poly.pdbx_strand_id
1 'polypeptide(L)'
;MNKIDTILREAKGKILTRKDFDSLATKYNFNKDTLRRVMLNKSYLITIFRGVYYLKSYEEKKFNSLKYSPYELLALGLEKKGVKWYFGLNTALKFLGLTYEVFPLNIIINDKFNRTKPMKIAGSSFFFIKLKPSLFFDIE
;
A
#
# COMPACT_ATOMS: atom_id res chain seq x y z
N MET A 1 0.83 -27.77 -11.07
CA MET A 1 1.00 -26.31 -10.91
C MET A 1 0.91 -25.96 -9.44
N ASN A 2 1.81 -25.13 -8.90
CA ASN A 2 1.79 -24.76 -7.48
C ASN A 2 0.54 -23.91 -7.18
N LYS A 3 -0.22 -24.23 -6.13
CA LYS A 3 -1.42 -23.48 -5.71
C LYS A 3 -1.15 -21.98 -5.51
N ILE A 4 0.06 -21.60 -5.10
CA ILE A 4 0.46 -20.20 -4.98
C ILE A 4 0.52 -19.51 -6.34
N ASP A 5 1.07 -20.16 -7.37
CA ASP A 5 1.16 -19.57 -8.70
C ASP A 5 -0.24 -19.35 -9.30
N THR A 6 -1.18 -20.27 -9.02
CA THR A 6 -2.59 -20.11 -9.38
C THR A 6 -3.19 -18.87 -8.73
N ILE A 7 -2.97 -18.66 -7.42
CA ILE A 7 -3.41 -17.46 -6.69
C ILE A 7 -2.88 -16.19 -7.35
N LEU A 8 -1.58 -16.15 -7.67
CA LEU A 8 -0.96 -14.96 -8.24
C LEU A 8 -1.48 -14.64 -9.65
N ARG A 9 -1.79 -15.66 -10.46
CA ARG A 9 -2.39 -15.47 -11.79
C ARG A 9 -3.82 -14.96 -11.72
N GLU A 10 -4.62 -15.46 -10.77
CA GLU A 10 -5.99 -14.99 -10.56
C GLU A 10 -6.05 -13.56 -9.99
N ALA A 11 -5.10 -13.19 -9.14
CA ALA A 11 -5.13 -11.91 -8.44
C ALA A 11 -4.94 -10.68 -9.35
N LYS A 12 -4.19 -10.80 -10.47
CA LYS A 12 -3.88 -9.71 -11.41
C LYS A 12 -3.39 -8.39 -10.76
N GLY A 13 -2.74 -8.47 -9.60
CA GLY A 13 -2.35 -7.30 -8.80
C GLY A 13 -3.54 -6.70 -8.06
N LYS A 14 -3.74 -7.05 -6.77
CA LYS A 14 -4.95 -6.69 -6.01
C LYS A 14 -4.64 -6.19 -4.60
N ILE A 15 -5.39 -5.18 -4.16
CA ILE A 15 -5.41 -4.71 -2.79
C ILE A 15 -6.33 -5.59 -1.96
N LEU A 16 -5.82 -6.14 -0.87
CA LEU A 16 -6.52 -7.06 0.01
C LEU A 16 -6.57 -6.52 1.44
N THR A 17 -7.73 -6.59 2.06
CA THR A 17 -7.82 -6.51 3.52
C THR A 17 -7.43 -7.84 4.16
N ARG A 18 -7.26 -7.86 5.48
CA ARG A 18 -7.11 -9.11 6.24
C ARG A 18 -8.26 -10.08 5.98
N LYS A 19 -9.50 -9.58 5.87
CA LYS A 19 -10.68 -10.40 5.57
C LYS A 19 -10.59 -11.01 4.17
N ASP A 20 -10.26 -10.19 3.16
CA ASP A 20 -10.10 -10.68 1.77
C ASP A 20 -9.02 -11.77 1.68
N PHE A 21 -7.91 -11.57 2.40
CA PHE A 21 -6.82 -12.55 2.45
C PHE A 21 -7.24 -13.85 3.13
N ASP A 22 -7.97 -13.76 4.23
CA ASP A 22 -8.42 -14.94 4.98
C ASP A 22 -9.44 -15.75 4.15
N SER A 23 -10.34 -15.09 3.42
CA SER A 23 -11.24 -15.74 2.46
C SER A 23 -10.46 -16.43 1.33
N LEU A 24 -9.40 -15.79 0.83
CA LEU A 24 -8.51 -16.38 -0.18
C LEU A 24 -7.79 -17.63 0.38
N ALA A 25 -7.26 -17.58 1.60
CA ALA A 25 -6.62 -18.73 2.22
C ALA A 25 -7.59 -19.91 2.38
N THR A 26 -8.82 -19.65 2.81
CA THR A 26 -9.89 -20.66 2.91
C THR A 26 -10.22 -21.25 1.54
N LYS A 27 -10.36 -20.44 0.48
CA LYS A 27 -10.64 -20.90 -0.90
C LYS A 27 -9.64 -21.96 -1.39
N TYR A 28 -8.36 -21.83 -1.05
CA TYR A 28 -7.30 -22.77 -1.49
C TYR A 28 -6.90 -23.81 -0.43
N ASN A 29 -7.66 -23.87 0.67
CA ASN A 29 -7.47 -24.78 1.80
C ASN A 29 -6.08 -24.65 2.47
N PHE A 30 -5.65 -23.41 2.69
CA PHE A 30 -4.41 -23.10 3.40
C PHE A 30 -4.68 -22.59 4.82
N ASN A 31 -3.77 -22.88 5.74
CA ASN A 31 -3.73 -22.19 7.02
C ASN A 31 -3.41 -20.69 6.80
N LYS A 32 -4.28 -19.82 7.32
CA LYS A 32 -4.27 -18.37 7.09
C LYS A 32 -2.94 -17.71 7.48
N ASP A 33 -2.41 -18.05 8.66
CA ASP A 33 -1.21 -17.41 9.19
C ASP A 33 0.05 -17.92 8.53
N THR A 34 0.13 -19.23 8.27
CA THR A 34 1.23 -19.82 7.53
C THR A 34 1.29 -19.27 6.11
N LEU A 35 0.17 -19.19 5.40
CA LEU A 35 0.13 -18.63 4.05
C LEU A 35 0.56 -17.16 4.04
N ARG A 36 0.00 -16.34 4.94
CA ARG A 36 0.38 -14.92 5.04
C ARG A 36 1.88 -14.76 5.29
N ARG A 37 2.43 -15.51 6.25
CA ARG A 37 3.86 -15.48 6.58
C ARG A 37 4.71 -15.85 5.36
N VAL A 38 4.37 -16.95 4.67
CA VAL A 38 5.07 -17.37 3.45
C VAL A 38 4.98 -16.31 2.36
N MET A 39 3.80 -15.74 2.13
CA MET A 39 3.60 -14.72 1.09
C MET A 39 4.34 -13.42 1.37
N LEU A 40 4.41 -12.99 2.64
CA LEU A 40 5.21 -11.83 3.05
C LEU A 40 6.70 -12.11 2.88
N ASN A 41 7.18 -13.25 3.39
CA ASN A 41 8.61 -13.59 3.36
C ASN A 41 9.13 -13.78 1.93
N LYS A 42 8.30 -14.33 1.03
CA LYS A 42 8.64 -14.49 -0.40
C LYS A 42 8.36 -13.25 -1.24
N SER A 43 7.94 -12.15 -0.62
CA SER A 43 7.61 -10.87 -1.29
C SER A 43 6.51 -11.00 -2.34
N TYR A 44 5.59 -11.96 -2.19
CA TYR A 44 4.35 -12.04 -2.97
C TYR A 44 3.31 -11.05 -2.45
N LEU A 45 3.37 -10.76 -1.15
CA LEU A 45 2.49 -9.83 -0.46
C LEU A 45 3.33 -8.66 0.06
N ILE A 46 2.91 -7.43 -0.24
CA ILE A 46 3.49 -6.21 0.32
C ILE A 46 2.51 -5.65 1.35
N THR A 47 2.99 -5.31 2.54
CA THR A 47 2.16 -4.62 3.53
C THR A 47 2.11 -3.13 3.19
N ILE A 48 0.91 -2.60 2.95
CA ILE A 48 0.69 -1.16 2.74
C ILE A 48 0.34 -0.50 4.06
N PHE A 49 -0.62 -1.08 4.78
CA PHE A 49 -0.96 -0.73 6.16
C PHE A 49 -1.19 -1.99 6.96
N ARG A 50 -1.20 -1.91 8.29
CA ARG A 50 -1.58 -3.07 9.11
C ARG A 50 -2.99 -3.53 8.70
N GLY A 51 -3.10 -4.76 8.19
CA GLY A 51 -4.35 -5.34 7.71
C GLY A 51 -4.77 -4.93 6.29
N VAL A 52 -3.94 -4.17 5.56
CA VAL A 52 -4.14 -3.85 4.14
C VAL A 52 -2.87 -4.17 3.36
N TYR A 53 -3.01 -5.00 2.34
CA TYR A 53 -1.92 -5.61 1.62
C TYR A 53 -2.08 -5.42 0.13
N TYR A 54 -0.96 -5.44 -0.59
CA TYR A 54 -0.92 -5.61 -2.03
C TYR A 54 -0.44 -7.02 -2.36
N LEU A 55 -1.27 -7.80 -3.05
CA LEU A 55 -0.91 -9.10 -3.59
C LEU A 55 -0.43 -8.93 -5.02
N LYS A 56 0.85 -9.25 -5.26
CA LYS A 56 1.45 -9.20 -6.59
C LYS A 56 0.80 -10.20 -7.54
N SER A 57 0.80 -9.88 -8.83
CA SER A 57 0.53 -10.83 -9.89
C SER A 57 1.71 -11.79 -10.10
N TYR A 58 1.47 -12.82 -10.91
CA TYR A 58 2.51 -13.75 -11.31
C TYR A 58 3.64 -13.05 -12.09
N GLU A 59 3.27 -12.14 -12.99
CA GLU A 59 4.20 -11.36 -13.81
C GLU A 59 5.05 -10.43 -12.96
N GLU A 60 4.43 -9.68 -12.03
CA GLU A 60 5.14 -8.79 -11.12
C GLU A 60 6.18 -9.53 -10.29
N LYS A 61 5.87 -10.77 -9.89
CA LYS A 61 6.83 -11.60 -9.18
C LYS A 61 7.94 -12.11 -10.10
N LYS A 62 7.60 -12.55 -11.32
CA LYS A 62 8.56 -13.08 -12.28
C LYS A 62 9.57 -12.03 -12.73
N PHE A 63 9.11 -10.82 -13.02
CA PHE A 63 9.93 -9.71 -13.52
C PHE A 63 10.45 -8.78 -12.43
N ASN A 64 10.09 -9.02 -11.17
CA ASN A 64 10.41 -8.17 -10.03
C ASN A 64 10.05 -6.68 -10.26
N SER A 65 8.98 -6.44 -11.01
CA SER A 65 8.44 -5.12 -11.30
C SER A 65 7.06 -5.00 -10.66
N LEU A 66 6.71 -3.84 -10.13
CA LEU A 66 5.38 -3.59 -9.59
C LEU A 66 4.53 -2.89 -10.64
N LYS A 67 3.27 -3.30 -10.74
CA LYS A 67 2.24 -2.64 -11.55
C LYS A 67 1.98 -1.22 -11.06
N TYR A 68 2.00 -1.03 -9.74
CA TYR A 68 1.77 0.25 -9.10
C TYR A 68 3.06 0.77 -8.46
N SER A 69 3.32 2.06 -8.64
CA SER A 69 4.34 2.77 -7.91
C SER A 69 4.07 2.75 -6.39
N PRO A 70 5.09 3.02 -5.55
CA PRO A 70 4.89 3.14 -4.10
C PRO A 70 3.79 4.15 -3.71
N TYR A 71 3.61 5.20 -4.51
CA TYR A 71 2.62 6.25 -4.28
C TYR A 71 1.21 5.81 -4.65
N GLU A 72 1.04 5.08 -5.75
CA GLU A 72 -0.25 4.48 -6.11
C GLU A 72 -0.66 3.40 -5.10
N LEU A 73 0.30 2.59 -4.63
CA LEU A 73 0.03 1.61 -3.56
C LEU A 73 -0.43 2.31 -2.27
N LEU A 74 0.21 3.41 -1.89
CA LEU A 74 -0.23 4.24 -0.78
C LEU A 74 -1.67 4.74 -1.01
N ALA A 75 -1.95 5.35 -2.16
CA ALA A 75 -3.24 5.91 -2.51
C ALA A 75 -4.36 4.87 -2.42
N LEU A 76 -4.17 3.73 -3.07
CA LEU A 76 -5.09 2.59 -3.04
C LEU A 76 -5.29 2.04 -1.61
N GLY A 77 -4.23 2.02 -0.81
CA GLY A 77 -4.31 1.60 0.59
C GLY A 77 -5.11 2.57 1.46
N LEU A 78 -4.97 3.89 1.24
CA LEU A 78 -5.70 4.92 1.97
C LEU A 78 -7.18 4.95 1.56
N GLU A 79 -7.46 4.81 0.26
CA GLU A 79 -8.80 4.63 -0.29
C GLU A 79 -9.47 3.40 0.35
N LYS A 80 -8.77 2.26 0.41
CA LYS A 80 -9.29 1.05 1.05
C LYS A 80 -9.58 1.23 2.56
N LYS A 81 -8.92 2.18 3.23
CA LYS A 81 -9.18 2.56 4.63
C LYS A 81 -10.22 3.70 4.77
N GLY A 82 -10.73 4.23 3.65
CA GLY A 82 -11.65 5.36 3.59
C GLY A 82 -11.08 6.62 4.26
N VAL A 83 -9.79 6.87 4.12
CA VAL A 83 -9.07 8.02 4.71
C VAL A 83 -9.06 9.15 3.69
N LYS A 84 -9.46 10.36 4.09
CA LYS A 84 -9.25 11.56 3.25
C LYS A 84 -7.79 12.02 3.42
N TRP A 85 -7.11 12.28 2.32
CA TRP A 85 -5.67 12.56 2.35
C TRP A 85 -5.21 13.40 1.16
N TYR A 86 -4.04 14.02 1.32
CA TYR A 86 -3.29 14.71 0.26
C TYR A 86 -1.79 14.60 0.51
N PHE A 87 -1.00 14.85 -0.52
CA PHE A 87 0.44 15.02 -0.39
C PHE A 87 0.76 16.32 0.34
N GLY A 88 1.66 16.27 1.31
CA GLY A 88 2.23 17.46 1.92
C GLY A 88 3.05 18.27 0.92
N LEU A 89 3.29 19.55 1.24
CA LEU A 89 3.88 20.54 0.33
C LEU A 89 5.12 20.02 -0.41
N ASN A 90 6.11 19.49 0.31
CA ASN A 90 7.36 18.98 -0.27
C ASN A 90 7.14 17.88 -1.31
N THR A 91 6.15 17.01 -1.06
CA THR A 91 5.82 15.88 -1.92
C THR A 91 5.00 16.34 -3.12
N ALA A 92 4.08 17.29 -2.92
CA ALA A 92 3.33 17.93 -3.98
C ALA A 92 4.24 18.70 -4.96
N LEU A 93 5.15 19.54 -4.44
CA LEU A 93 6.11 20.28 -5.27
C LEU A 93 6.98 19.34 -6.12
N LYS A 94 7.44 18.23 -5.52
CA LYS A 94 8.19 17.19 -6.22
C LYS A 94 7.38 16.57 -7.36
N PHE A 95 6.10 16.25 -7.14
CA PHE A 95 5.24 15.69 -8.18
C PHE A 95 4.91 16.65 -9.31
N LEU A 96 4.82 17.94 -8.99
CA LEU A 96 4.59 19.00 -9.97
C LEU A 96 5.86 19.42 -10.73
N GLY A 97 7.03 18.86 -10.39
CA GLY A 97 8.30 19.26 -10.99
C GLY A 97 8.75 20.69 -10.63
N LEU A 98 8.20 21.25 -9.54
CA LEU A 98 8.44 22.63 -9.11
C LEU A 98 9.64 22.77 -8.17
N THR A 99 10.42 21.70 -7.97
CA THR A 99 11.62 21.70 -7.15
C THR A 99 12.65 20.72 -7.70
N TYR A 100 13.92 21.10 -7.61
CA TYR A 100 15.07 20.23 -7.89
C TYR A 100 15.58 19.54 -6.61
N GLU A 101 14.98 19.83 -5.45
CA GLU A 101 15.37 19.23 -4.19
C GLU A 101 14.89 17.77 -4.09
N VAL A 102 15.81 16.91 -3.65
CA VAL A 102 15.52 15.49 -3.44
C VAL A 102 15.06 15.27 -2.00
N PHE A 103 13.74 15.18 -1.80
CA PHE A 103 13.17 14.79 -0.50
C PHE A 103 13.14 13.25 -0.37
N PRO A 104 13.88 12.66 0.60
CA PRO A 104 13.83 11.22 0.85
C PRO A 104 12.54 10.78 1.57
N LEU A 105 11.81 11.75 2.12
CA LEU A 105 10.60 11.52 2.90
C LEU A 105 9.38 12.15 2.23
N ASN A 106 8.40 11.31 1.90
CA ASN A 106 7.14 11.74 1.34
C ASN A 106 6.16 12.01 2.49
N ILE A 107 5.65 13.23 2.60
CA ILE A 107 4.72 13.65 3.65
C ILE A 107 3.30 13.46 3.15
N ILE A 108 2.49 12.79 3.96
CA ILE A 108 1.09 12.52 3.72
C ILE A 108 0.29 13.21 4.82
N ILE A 109 -0.63 14.07 4.43
CA ILE A 109 -1.57 14.70 5.36
C ILE A 109 -2.90 13.98 5.25
N ASN A 110 -3.53 13.70 6.39
CA ASN A 110 -4.78 12.94 6.42
C ASN A 110 -5.67 13.32 7.62
N ASP A 111 -6.94 12.88 7.56
CA ASP A 111 -7.95 13.17 8.57
C ASP A 111 -8.01 12.18 9.75
N LYS A 112 -7.44 10.97 9.61
CA LYS A 112 -7.66 9.88 10.59
C LYS A 112 -6.54 9.69 11.60
N PHE A 113 -5.26 9.65 11.18
CA PHE A 113 -4.16 9.15 12.01
C PHE A 113 -2.83 9.88 11.82
N ASN A 114 -2.01 9.88 12.86
CA ASN A 114 -0.64 10.40 12.85
C ASN A 114 0.34 9.21 13.06
N ARG A 115 1.60 9.35 12.65
CA ARG A 115 2.66 8.39 12.97
C ARG A 115 3.90 9.11 13.46
N THR A 116 4.49 8.62 14.54
CA THR A 116 5.76 9.14 15.08
C THR A 116 6.97 8.78 14.22
N LYS A 117 6.89 7.70 13.43
CA LYS A 117 7.96 7.22 12.56
C LYS A 117 7.47 7.01 11.13
N PRO A 118 8.31 7.34 10.12
CA PRO A 118 8.03 7.00 8.73
C PRO A 118 7.77 5.49 8.56
N MET A 119 6.89 5.15 7.62
CA MET A 119 6.70 3.76 7.18
C MET A 119 7.20 3.60 5.76
N LYS A 120 7.72 2.42 5.43
CA LYS A 120 8.12 2.08 4.07
C LYS A 120 7.01 1.33 3.35
N ILE A 121 6.70 1.73 2.12
CA ILE A 121 5.84 0.99 1.19
C ILE A 121 6.64 0.83 -0.09
N ALA A 122 6.86 -0.43 -0.50
CA ALA A 122 7.62 -0.77 -1.71
C ALA A 122 8.98 -0.01 -1.85
N GLY A 123 9.67 0.22 -0.74
CA GLY A 123 10.97 0.91 -0.70
C GLY A 123 10.91 2.42 -0.45
N SER A 124 9.79 3.09 -0.71
CA SER A 124 9.65 4.53 -0.45
C SER A 124 9.18 4.81 0.98
N SER A 125 9.72 5.86 1.60
CA SER A 125 9.38 6.29 2.96
C SER A 125 8.24 7.31 2.96
N PHE A 126 7.25 7.09 3.83
CA PHE A 126 6.08 7.93 4.00
C PHE A 126 5.90 8.34 5.46
N PHE A 127 5.75 9.63 5.71
CA PHE A 127 5.43 10.19 7.02
C PHE A 127 3.99 10.70 7.02
N PHE A 128 3.25 10.44 8.09
CA PHE A 128 1.82 10.71 8.14
C PHE A 128 1.52 11.74 9.20
N ILE A 129 0.92 12.86 8.82
CA ILE A 129 0.49 13.93 9.72
C ILE A 129 -1.03 13.95 9.73
N LYS A 130 -1.62 13.95 10.93
CA LYS A 130 -3.07 14.12 11.09
C LYS A 130 -3.40 15.61 11.19
N LEU A 131 -4.32 16.09 10.38
CA LEU A 131 -4.91 17.41 10.52
C LEU A 131 -6.43 17.32 10.71
N LYS A 132 -7.01 18.33 11.34
CA LYS A 132 -8.47 18.43 11.49
C LYS A 132 -9.10 18.68 10.11
N PRO A 133 -10.18 17.96 9.74
CA PRO A 133 -10.82 18.14 8.44
C PRO A 133 -11.23 19.58 8.12
N SER A 134 -11.77 20.28 9.12
CA SER A 134 -12.23 21.67 9.01
C SER A 134 -11.15 22.68 8.59
N LEU A 135 -9.87 22.29 8.59
CA LEU A 135 -8.78 23.16 8.18
C LEU A 135 -8.45 23.02 6.68
N PHE A 136 -8.84 21.91 6.02
CA PHE A 136 -8.34 21.56 4.67
C PHE A 136 -9.27 20.74 3.77
N PHE A 137 -10.26 20.03 4.32
CA PHE A 137 -11.17 19.16 3.54
C PHE A 137 -12.59 19.69 3.39
N ASP A 138 -12.93 20.76 4.10
CA ASP A 138 -14.26 21.36 4.16
C ASP A 138 -14.27 22.78 3.54
N ILE A 139 -13.35 23.07 2.62
CA ILE A 139 -13.37 24.31 1.84
C ILE A 139 -14.32 24.05 0.66
N GLU A 140 -15.58 24.47 0.82
CA GLU A 140 -16.57 24.60 -0.26
C GLU A 140 -16.34 25.87 -1.07
#